data_AF-A0A286X978-F1
#
_entry.id   AF-A0A286X978-F1
#
_cell.length_a   1.000
_cell.length_b   1.000
_cell.length_c   1.000
_cell.angle_alpha   90.00
_cell.angle_beta   90.00
_cell.angle_gamma   90.00
#
_symmetry.space_group_name_H-M   'P 1'
#
loop_
_entity.id
_entity.type
_entity.pdbx_description
1 polymer ?
#
loop_
_entity_poly.entity_id
_entity_poly.type
_entity_poly.pdbx_seq_one_letter_code
_entity_poly.pdbx_strand_id
1 'polypeptide(L)'
;MGYAVWLPFPFLLLVAVRLPGTTSFTPSLDSDFTFTLPAGQKECFYQPMPQKASLEIEYQVLDGAGLDIDFHLASPNGKTLVFEQRKSDGVH
;
A
#
# COMPACT_ATOMS: atom_id res chain seq x y z
N MET A 1 -12.61 12.68 -61.90
CA MET A 1 -11.37 12.11 -61.35
C MET A 1 -11.61 11.79 -59.89
N GLY A 2 -12.02 10.55 -59.57
CA GLY A 2 -12.21 10.09 -58.20
C GLY A 2 -11.34 8.86 -57.99
N TYR A 3 -10.27 9.00 -57.24
CA TYR A 3 -9.34 7.91 -56.95
C TYR A 3 -9.93 7.11 -55.79
N ALA A 4 -10.59 6.01 -56.12
CA ALA A 4 -10.94 5.00 -55.15
C ALA A 4 -9.65 4.31 -54.68
N VAL A 5 -9.18 4.65 -53.48
CA VAL A 5 -8.04 4.02 -52.84
C VAL A 5 -8.46 2.61 -52.42
N TRP A 6 -8.10 1.63 -53.25
CA TRP A 6 -8.31 0.21 -52.99
C TRP A 6 -7.16 -0.28 -52.09
N LEU A 7 -7.35 -0.23 -50.77
CA LEU A 7 -6.40 -0.82 -49.82
C LEU A 7 -6.48 -2.36 -49.93
N PRO A 8 -5.36 -3.06 -50.20
CA PRO A 8 -5.38 -4.50 -50.36
C PRO A 8 -5.66 -5.19 -49.01
N PHE A 9 -6.38 -6.31 -49.08
CA PHE A 9 -6.89 -7.06 -47.94
C PHE A 9 -5.85 -7.64 -46.93
N PRO A 10 -4.52 -7.78 -47.19
CA PRO A 10 -3.64 -8.32 -46.16
C PRO A 10 -3.18 -7.25 -45.15
N PHE A 11 -3.51 -5.97 -45.34
CA PHE A 11 -3.09 -4.90 -44.43
C PHE A 11 -3.99 -4.77 -43.19
N LEU A 12 -5.18 -5.39 -43.18
CA LEU A 12 -6.09 -5.35 -42.03
C LEU A 12 -5.78 -6.40 -40.95
N LEU A 13 -4.92 -7.38 -41.23
CA LEU A 13 -4.62 -8.48 -40.32
C LEU A 13 -3.43 -8.21 -39.38
N LEU A 14 -2.60 -7.20 -39.65
CA LEU A 14 -1.45 -6.87 -38.79
C LEU A 14 -1.83 -6.10 -37.51
N VAL A 15 -3.06 -5.56 -37.42
CA VAL A 15 -3.50 -4.74 -36.28
C VAL A 15 -4.15 -5.60 -35.16
N ALA A 16 -4.34 -6.91 -35.39
CA ALA A 16 -5.03 -7.79 -34.46
C ALA A 16 -4.13 -8.44 -33.39
N VAL A 17 -2.81 -8.26 -33.43
CA VAL A 17 -1.92 -8.70 -32.34
C VAL A 17 -1.85 -7.57 -31.30
N ARG A 18 -2.96 -7.37 -30.57
CA ARG A 18 -2.88 -6.70 -29.27
C ARG A 18 -2.14 -7.64 -28.34
N LEU A 19 -0.90 -7.27 -28.02
CA LEU A 19 -0.11 -7.90 -26.96
C LEU A 19 -1.02 -8.10 -25.74
N PRO A 20 -1.10 -9.32 -25.16
CA PRO A 20 -1.75 -9.48 -23.87
C PRO A 20 -1.04 -8.52 -22.91
N GLY A 21 -1.80 -7.52 -22.44
CA GLY A 21 -1.28 -6.50 -21.54
C GLY A 21 -0.54 -7.19 -20.43
N THR A 22 0.76 -6.90 -20.30
CA THR A 22 1.56 -7.33 -19.17
C THR A 22 0.81 -6.92 -17.92
N THR A 23 0.39 -7.90 -17.11
CA THR A 23 -0.15 -7.63 -15.78
C THR A 23 0.97 -7.03 -14.96
N SER A 24 1.10 -5.71 -15.01
CA SER A 24 2.02 -4.98 -14.15
C SER A 24 1.62 -5.22 -12.71
N PHE A 25 2.55 -5.70 -11.88
CA PHE A 25 2.37 -5.70 -10.45
C PHE A 25 2.09 -4.26 -10.00
N THR A 26 0.98 -4.05 -9.29
CA THR A 26 0.70 -2.76 -8.66
C THR A 26 1.76 -2.53 -7.59
N PRO A 27 2.48 -1.39 -7.59
CA PRO A 27 3.42 -1.11 -6.51
C PRO A 27 2.67 -1.08 -5.17
N SER A 28 3.25 -1.70 -4.15
CA SER A 28 2.81 -1.52 -2.77
C SER A 28 3.01 -0.05 -2.39
N LEU A 29 2.07 0.51 -1.64
CA LEU A 29 2.24 1.84 -1.05
C LEU A 29 3.18 1.68 0.15
N ASP A 30 4.45 2.01 -0.05
CA ASP A 30 5.43 2.09 1.02
C ASP A 30 5.43 3.51 1.60
N SER A 31 5.32 3.64 2.92
CA SER A 31 5.17 4.93 3.59
C SER A 31 5.82 4.88 4.96
N ASP A 32 7.00 5.46 5.06
CA ASP A 32 7.75 5.63 6.29
C ASP A 32 7.70 7.08 6.79
N PHE A 33 7.70 7.27 8.11
CA PHE A 33 7.85 8.59 8.72
C PHE A 33 8.35 8.47 10.16
N THR A 34 8.82 9.58 10.71
CA THR A 34 9.20 9.71 12.11
C THR A 34 8.45 10.88 12.72
N PHE A 35 7.90 10.69 13.92
CA PHE A 35 7.21 11.73 14.66
C PHE A 35 7.58 11.68 16.14
N THR A 36 7.36 12.80 16.84
CA THR A 36 7.56 12.90 18.29
C THR A 36 6.23 12.74 18.99
N LEU A 37 6.10 11.73 19.85
CA LEU A 37 4.93 11.51 20.69
C LEU A 37 5.15 12.14 22.09
N PRO A 38 4.35 13.15 22.51
CA PRO A 38 4.50 13.74 23.83
C PRO A 38 4.11 12.79 24.97
N ALA A 39 4.64 13.05 26.16
CA ALA A 39 4.35 12.25 27.35
C ALA A 39 2.84 12.23 27.68
N GLY A 40 2.32 11.04 27.97
CA GLY A 40 0.91 10.83 28.34
C GLY A 40 -0.08 10.97 27.19
N GLN A 41 0.38 11.04 25.94
CA GLN A 41 -0.47 11.11 24.76
C GLN A 41 -0.49 9.79 23.98
N LYS A 42 -1.55 9.62 23.17
CA LYS A 42 -1.69 8.53 22.20
C LYS A 42 -2.03 9.14 20.86
N GLU A 43 -1.23 8.83 19.84
CA GLU A 43 -1.48 9.23 18.46
C GLU A 43 -2.03 8.04 17.66
N CYS A 44 -2.98 8.29 16.76
CA CYS A 44 -3.64 7.25 15.97
C CYS A 44 -3.60 7.59 14.47
N PHE A 45 -3.13 6.65 13.67
CA PHE A 45 -3.11 6.75 12.20
C PHE A 45 -4.17 5.84 11.59
N TYR A 46 -4.74 6.25 10.46
CA TYR A 46 -5.78 5.50 9.76
C TYR A 46 -5.39 5.27 8.30
N GLN A 47 -5.31 4.00 7.91
CA GLN A 47 -4.98 3.59 6.55
C GLN A 47 -6.19 2.87 5.92
N PRO A 48 -6.86 3.46 4.92
CA PRO A 48 -7.89 2.76 4.15
C PRO A 48 -7.27 1.61 3.35
N MET A 49 -7.91 0.43 3.38
CA MET A 49 -7.42 -0.77 2.71
C MET A 49 -8.49 -1.40 1.80
N PRO A 50 -8.13 -1.81 0.57
CA PRO A 50 -9.00 -2.64 -0.28
C PRO A 50 -9.29 -3.99 0.39
N GLN A 51 -10.43 -4.59 0.03
CA GLN A 51 -10.73 -5.95 0.52
C GLN A 51 -9.66 -6.94 0.05
N LYS A 52 -9.22 -7.81 0.97
CA LYS A 52 -8.19 -8.85 0.75
C LYS A 52 -6.79 -8.33 0.43
N ALA A 53 -6.52 -7.05 0.63
CA ALA A 53 -5.16 -6.53 0.62
C ALA A 53 -4.42 -6.91 1.92
N SER A 54 -3.09 -6.97 1.86
CA SER A 54 -2.21 -7.13 3.02
C SER A 54 -1.72 -5.77 3.50
N LEU A 55 -1.63 -5.61 4.82
CA LEU A 55 -1.01 -4.47 5.49
C LEU A 55 0.19 -5.01 6.25
N GLU A 56 1.33 -4.33 6.16
CA GLU A 56 2.52 -4.60 6.95
C GLU A 56 2.89 -3.30 7.67
N ILE A 57 3.18 -3.39 8.97
CA ILE A 57 3.55 -2.24 9.82
C ILE A 57 4.83 -2.60 10.56
N GLU A 58 5.84 -1.75 10.41
CA GLU A 58 7.08 -1.76 11.19
C GLU A 58 7.18 -0.46 12.01
N TYR A 59 7.63 -0.57 13.26
CA TYR A 59 7.92 0.58 14.10
C TYR A 59 9.20 0.41 14.90
N GLN A 60 9.85 1.53 15.21
CA GLN A 60 11.02 1.59 16.07
C GLN A 60 11.00 2.86 16.93
N VAL A 61 11.26 2.72 18.22
CA VAL A 61 11.44 3.82 19.16
C VAL A 61 12.89 4.30 19.08
N LEU A 62 13.07 5.53 18.61
CA LEU A 62 14.41 6.08 18.35
C LEU A 62 14.99 6.83 19.56
N ASP A 63 14.15 7.46 20.37
CA ASP A 63 14.56 8.27 21.53
C ASP A 63 13.43 8.42 22.54
N GLY A 64 13.77 8.80 23.78
CA GLY A 64 12.85 9.09 24.87
C GLY A 64 12.81 8.03 25.97
N ALA A 65 13.00 8.47 27.22
CA ALA A 65 12.81 7.70 28.46
C ALA A 65 13.20 6.21 28.39
N GLY A 66 12.23 5.29 28.57
CA GLY A 66 12.45 3.84 28.61
C GLY A 66 12.67 3.20 27.25
N LEU A 67 12.73 4.00 26.17
CA LEU A 67 12.78 3.56 24.78
C LEU A 67 11.66 2.56 24.45
N ASP A 68 10.48 2.79 25.03
CA ASP A 68 9.34 1.89 24.98
C ASP A 68 8.02 2.63 24.70
N ILE A 69 7.15 1.99 23.90
CA ILE A 69 5.78 2.46 23.62
C ILE A 69 4.76 1.32 23.77
N ASP A 70 3.49 1.71 23.88
CA ASP A 70 2.36 0.79 23.72
C ASP A 70 1.84 0.91 22.28
N PHE A 71 1.81 -0.22 21.56
CA PHE A 71 1.33 -0.31 20.18
C PHE A 71 -0.05 -0.96 20.12
N HIS A 72 -0.97 -0.38 19.34
CA HIS A 72 -2.34 -0.86 19.22
C HIS A 72 -2.81 -0.83 17.76
N LEU A 73 -3.15 -2.00 17.23
CA LEU A 73 -3.75 -2.15 15.90
C LEU A 73 -5.18 -2.67 16.04
N ALA A 74 -6.13 -1.95 15.43
CA ALA A 74 -7.53 -2.32 15.43
C ALA A 74 -8.06 -2.46 13.99
N SER A 75 -9.01 -3.38 13.81
CA SER A 75 -9.73 -3.54 12.55
C SER A 75 -10.68 -2.36 12.30
N PRO A 76 -11.19 -2.20 11.07
CA PRO A 76 -12.19 -1.17 10.75
C PRO A 76 -13.47 -1.21 11.62
N ASN A 77 -13.76 -2.37 12.21
CA ASN A 77 -14.91 -2.56 13.11
C ASN A 77 -14.55 -2.36 14.59
N GLY A 78 -13.35 -1.85 14.89
CA GLY A 78 -12.86 -1.60 16.24
C GLY A 78 -12.36 -2.86 16.98
N LYS A 79 -12.23 -4.01 16.32
CA LYS A 79 -11.69 -5.22 16.95
C LYS A 79 -10.16 -5.11 17.04
N THR A 80 -9.61 -5.22 18.25
CA THR A 80 -8.16 -5.30 18.45
C THR A 80 -7.59 -6.51 17.70
N LEU A 81 -6.63 -6.24 16.81
CA LEU A 81 -5.86 -7.23 16.07
C LEU A 81 -4.52 -7.48 16.76
N VAL A 82 -3.83 -6.41 17.17
CA VAL A 82 -2.55 -6.45 17.89
C VAL A 82 -2.61 -5.46 19.05
N PHE A 83 -2.08 -5.85 20.20
CA PHE A 83 -1.86 -4.97 21.34
C PHE A 83 -0.57 -5.39 22.04
N GLU A 84 0.40 -4.49 22.05
CA GLU A 84 1.69 -4.69 22.68
C GLU A 84 1.98 -3.55 23.64
N GLN A 85 2.66 -3.87 24.73
CA GLN A 85 3.00 -2.89 25.75
C GLN A 85 4.50 -2.86 25.97
N ARG A 86 5.01 -1.65 26.17
CA ARG A 86 6.41 -1.38 26.50
C ARG A 86 7.40 -2.03 25.53
N LYS A 87 7.21 -1.80 24.23
CA LYS A 87 8.07 -2.30 23.15
C LYS A 87 8.93 -1.20 22.55
N SER A 88 10.17 -1.55 22.22
CA SER A 88 11.12 -0.70 21.49
C SER A 88 10.94 -0.79 19.98
N ASP A 89 10.42 -1.91 19.47
CA ASP A 89 10.30 -2.23 18.07
C ASP A 89 9.27 -3.35 17.84
N GLY A 90 8.78 -3.48 16.60
CA GLY A 90 7.87 -4.55 16.18
C GLY A 90 7.56 -4.52 14.69
N VAL A 91 7.18 -5.69 14.15
CA VAL A 91 6.78 -5.92 12.75
C VAL A 91 5.53 -6.79 12.72
N HIS A 92 4.48 -6.37 12.01
CA HIS A 92 3.17 -7.05 11.94
C HIS A 92 2.53 -7.00 10.57
#